data_AF-A0A0S7EJ28-F1
#
_entry.id   AF-A0A0S7EJ28-F1
#
_cell.length_a   1.000
_cell.length_b   1.000
_cell.length_c   1.000
_cell.angle_alpha   90.00
_cell.angle_beta   90.00
_cell.angle_gamma   90.00
#
_symmetry.space_group_name_H-M   'P 1'
#
loop_
_entity.id
_entity.type
_entity.pdbx_description
1 polymer ?
#
loop_
_entity_poly.entity_id
_entity_poly.type
_entity_poly.pdbx_seq_one_letter_code
_entity_poly.pdbx_strand_id
1 'polypeptide(L)'
;FYSYIRTNYTMATNAKLRLIWYKNKGDAEEPIIFSGHRLSKEDDSIWFRSAEVEDNGFYTCVLRNSTYCMKVSMSMTVEESDEGKCYSSKIRHLEKAEVTHSKMITCPDIEDYLAPYKQPQMTLV
;
A
#
# COMPACT_ATOMS: atom_id res chain seq x y z
N PHE A 1 0.94 13.81 8.02
CA PHE A 1 -0.11 13.90 6.99
C PHE A 1 -0.77 12.55 6.69
N TYR A 2 -0.03 11.43 6.57
CA TYR A 2 -0.62 10.09 6.37
C TYR A 2 -1.37 9.49 7.57
N SER A 3 -1.23 10.04 8.79
CA SER A 3 -1.87 9.51 10.00
C SER A 3 -3.36 9.83 10.13
N TYR A 4 -3.92 10.76 9.34
CA TYR A 4 -5.30 11.23 9.50
C TYR A 4 -6.35 10.36 8.77
N ILE A 5 -5.93 9.45 7.88
CA ILE A 5 -6.86 8.76 6.97
C ILE A 5 -7.03 7.28 7.33
N ARG A 6 -6.43 6.82 8.44
CA ARG A 6 -6.66 5.47 8.95
C ARG A 6 -8.00 5.45 9.70
N THR A 7 -9.09 5.37 8.94
CA THR A 7 -10.41 5.12 9.52
C THR A 7 -10.45 3.65 9.92
N ASN A 8 -10.87 3.32 11.13
CA ASN A 8 -11.04 1.92 11.52
C ASN A 8 -12.05 1.25 10.57
N TYR A 9 -11.56 0.32 9.74
CA TYR A 9 -12.36 -0.34 8.71
C TYR A 9 -13.60 -1.04 9.27
N THR A 10 -13.48 -1.64 10.46
CA THR A 10 -14.58 -2.28 11.17
C THR A 10 -15.67 -1.28 11.56
N MET A 11 -15.30 -0.07 11.99
CA MET A 11 -16.28 0.98 12.28
C MET A 11 -16.98 1.48 11.02
N ALA A 12 -16.23 1.64 9.92
CA ALA A 12 -16.79 2.09 8.65
C ALA A 12 -17.79 1.07 8.07
N THR A 13 -17.44 -0.21 8.10
CA THR A 13 -18.32 -1.30 7.66
C THR A 13 -19.58 -1.40 8.52
N ASN A 14 -19.46 -1.25 9.86
CA ASN A 14 -20.61 -1.18 10.76
C ASN A 14 -21.55 0.02 10.44
N ALA A 15 -20.99 1.15 10.01
CA ALA A 15 -21.74 2.31 9.53
C ALA A 15 -22.30 2.15 8.10
N LYS A 16 -22.23 0.93 7.52
CA LYS A 16 -22.65 0.58 6.16
C LYS A 16 -21.93 1.37 5.06
N LEU A 17 -20.73 1.89 5.35
CA LEU A 17 -19.88 2.51 4.35
C LEU A 17 -19.22 1.43 3.49
N ARG A 18 -19.21 1.64 2.18
CA ARG A 18 -18.56 0.76 1.22
C ARG A 18 -17.25 1.39 0.77
N LEU A 19 -16.16 0.64 0.91
CA LEU A 19 -14.84 1.01 0.41
C LEU A 19 -14.62 0.43 -0.99
N ILE A 20 -14.43 1.31 -1.96
CA ILE A 20 -14.17 1.00 -3.36
C ILE A 20 -12.84 1.61 -3.77
N TRP A 21 -12.07 0.87 -4.56
CA TRP A 21 -10.76 1.28 -5.03
C TRP A 21 -10.76 1.47 -6.54
N TYR A 22 -10.10 2.53 -6.99
CA TYR A 22 -9.95 2.89 -8.41
C TYR A 22 -8.47 3.10 -8.73
N LYS A 23 -8.07 2.80 -9.97
CA LYS A 23 -6.74 3.13 -10.51
C LYS A 23 -6.93 4.08 -11.69
N ASN A 24 -6.08 5.09 -11.82
CA ASN A 24 -6.08 5.90 -13.02
C ASN A 24 -5.56 5.10 -14.23
N LYS A 25 -6.21 5.27 -15.38
CA LYS A 25 -5.75 4.81 -16.69
C LYS A 25 -5.89 5.97 -17.67
N GLY A 26 -4.77 6.63 -17.98
CA GLY A 26 -4.80 7.91 -18.69
C GLY A 26 -5.56 8.95 -17.86
N ASP A 27 -6.58 9.56 -18.46
CA ASP A 27 -7.41 10.61 -17.84
C ASP A 27 -8.63 10.06 -17.06
N ALA A 28 -8.87 8.75 -17.10
CA ALA A 28 -10.03 8.12 -16.46
C ALA A 28 -9.65 7.32 -15.21
N GLU A 29 -10.56 7.24 -14.24
CA GLU A 29 -10.48 6.31 -13.10
C GLU A 29 -11.32 5.07 -13.37
N GLU A 30 -10.69 3.89 -13.32
CA GLU A 30 -11.38 2.61 -13.46
C GLU A 30 -11.39 1.84 -12.14
N PRO A 31 -12.50 1.14 -11.80
CA PRO A 31 -12.55 0.32 -10.60
C PRO A 31 -11.53 -0.83 -10.70
N ILE A 32 -10.81 -1.08 -9.62
CA ILE A 32 -9.82 -2.15 -9.57
C ILE A 32 -10.53 -3.49 -9.40
N ILE A 33 -10.20 -4.45 -10.27
CA ILE A 33 -10.66 -5.83 -10.18
C ILE A 33 -9.56 -6.65 -9.49
N PHE A 34 -9.84 -7.10 -8.27
CA PHE A 34 -8.90 -7.90 -7.48
C PHE A 34 -8.96 -9.36 -7.93
N SER A 35 -7.89 -9.85 -8.55
CA SER A 35 -7.77 -11.25 -9.03
C SER A 35 -7.24 -12.22 -7.96
N GLY A 36 -6.83 -11.72 -6.80
CA GLY A 36 -6.47 -12.52 -5.62
C GLY A 36 -5.05 -13.10 -5.61
N HIS A 37 -4.42 -13.31 -6.77
CA HIS A 37 -3.08 -13.91 -6.83
C HIS A 37 -1.94 -12.91 -6.58
N ARG A 38 -1.87 -11.84 -7.37
CA ARG A 38 -0.83 -10.80 -7.25
C ARG A 38 -1.36 -9.54 -6.56
N LEU A 39 -2.58 -9.14 -6.93
CA LEU A 39 -3.27 -7.98 -6.42
C LEU A 39 -4.54 -8.42 -5.69
N SER A 40 -4.62 -8.11 -4.39
CA SER A 40 -5.73 -8.49 -3.53
C SER A 40 -6.19 -7.32 -2.67
N LYS A 41 -7.44 -7.37 -2.22
CA LYS A 41 -7.98 -6.44 -1.23
C LYS A 41 -8.12 -7.19 0.09
N GLU A 42 -7.49 -6.69 1.13
CA GLU A 42 -7.60 -7.21 2.48
C GLU A 42 -7.95 -6.04 3.39
N ASP A 43 -9.12 -6.10 4.02
CA ASP A 43 -9.72 -5.02 4.80
C ASP A 43 -9.77 -3.67 4.05
N ASP A 44 -9.08 -2.66 4.57
CA ASP A 44 -8.98 -1.32 4.02
C ASP A 44 -7.79 -1.13 3.08
N SER A 45 -7.02 -2.19 2.80
CA SER A 45 -5.73 -2.09 2.12
C SER A 45 -5.70 -2.88 0.82
N ILE A 46 -4.88 -2.42 -0.13
CA ILE A 46 -4.54 -3.15 -1.34
C ILE A 46 -3.20 -3.84 -1.10
N TRP A 47 -3.16 -5.15 -1.34
CA TRP A 47 -1.96 -5.95 -1.21
C TRP A 47 -1.39 -6.30 -2.58
N PHE A 48 -0.16 -5.86 -2.80
CA PHE A 48 0.69 -6.24 -3.92
C PHE A 48 1.65 -7.31 -3.42
N ARG A 49 1.44 -8.59 -3.79
CA ARG A 49 2.36 -9.68 -3.44
C ARG A 49 3.68 -9.59 -4.22
N SER A 50 3.61 -9.03 -5.42
CA SER A 50 4.75 -8.58 -6.22
C SER A 50 4.32 -7.32 -6.97
N ALA A 51 5.04 -6.22 -6.74
CA ALA A 51 4.83 -4.96 -7.45
C ALA A 51 5.61 -4.95 -8.76
N GLU A 52 5.00 -4.40 -9.81
CA GLU A 52 5.57 -4.31 -11.15
C GLU A 52 5.57 -2.83 -11.60
N VAL A 53 6.41 -2.47 -12.58
CA VAL A 53 6.50 -1.08 -13.07
C VAL A 53 5.15 -0.61 -13.66
N GLU A 54 4.36 -1.52 -14.19
CA GLU A 54 3.01 -1.27 -14.70
C GLU A 54 2.01 -0.90 -13.58
N ASP A 55 2.36 -1.17 -12.31
CA ASP A 55 1.55 -0.79 -11.16
C ASP A 55 1.66 0.70 -10.82
N ASN A 56 2.62 1.43 -11.40
CA ASN A 56 2.76 2.88 -11.25
C ASN A 56 1.43 3.60 -11.56
N GLY A 57 1.11 4.61 -10.74
CA GLY A 57 -0.07 5.44 -10.97
C GLY A 57 -0.68 6.00 -9.69
N PHE A 58 -1.89 6.55 -9.84
CA PHE A 58 -2.72 7.04 -8.77
C PHE A 58 -3.80 6.02 -8.41
N TYR A 59 -3.83 5.65 -7.15
CA TYR A 59 -4.84 4.79 -6.55
C TYR A 59 -5.79 5.66 -5.74
N THR A 60 -7.07 5.57 -6.02
CA THR A 60 -8.11 6.35 -5.36
C THR A 60 -8.95 5.42 -4.50
N CYS A 61 -9.04 5.70 -3.20
CA CYS A 61 -10.02 5.06 -2.32
C CYS A 61 -11.26 5.95 -2.16
N VAL A 62 -12.43 5.32 -2.25
CA VAL A 62 -13.72 5.97 -2.06
C VAL A 62 -14.48 5.21 -0.98
N LEU A 63 -14.82 5.90 0.10
CA LEU A 63 -15.64 5.39 1.19
C LEU A 63 -17.02 6.06 1.15
N ARG A 64 -18.08 5.30 0.86
CA ARG A 64 -19.41 5.87 0.57
C ARG A 64 -20.57 5.06 1.15
N ASN A 65 -21.60 5.77 1.62
CA ASN A 65 -22.96 5.24 1.82
C ASN A 65 -23.99 6.20 1.16
N SER A 66 -25.26 6.17 1.58
CA SER A 66 -26.32 7.00 1.00
C SER A 66 -26.16 8.51 1.28
N THR A 67 -25.53 8.90 2.38
CA THR A 67 -25.45 10.31 2.84
C THR A 67 -24.01 10.83 2.98
N TYR A 68 -23.02 9.95 2.92
CA TYR A 68 -21.61 10.28 3.11
C TYR A 68 -20.77 9.73 1.96
N CYS A 69 -19.82 10.53 1.48
CA CYS A 69 -18.84 10.15 0.49
C CYS A 69 -17.51 10.85 0.81
N MET A 70 -16.45 10.07 1.00
CA MET A 70 -15.08 10.54 1.14
C MET A 70 -14.23 9.89 0.05
N LYS A 71 -13.37 10.69 -0.58
CA LYS A 71 -12.45 10.26 -1.64
C LYS A 71 -11.05 10.78 -1.34
N VAL A 72 -10.06 9.90 -1.44
CA VAL A 72 -8.64 10.24 -1.33
C VAL A 72 -7.89 9.55 -2.47
N SER A 73 -6.93 10.26 -3.05
CA SER A 73 -6.03 9.70 -4.07
C SER A 73 -4.60 9.69 -3.55
N MET A 74 -3.88 8.61 -3.84
CA MET A 74 -2.50 8.37 -3.43
C MET A 74 -1.66 7.91 -4.62
N SER A 75 -0.43 8.39 -4.71
CA SER A 75 0.52 7.99 -5.74
C SER A 75 1.27 6.74 -5.31
N MET A 76 1.32 5.74 -6.19
CA MET A 76 2.19 4.57 -6.07
C MET A 76 3.30 4.67 -7.10
N THR A 77 4.54 4.52 -6.65
CA THR A 77 5.71 4.55 -7.52
C THR A 77 6.54 3.28 -7.36
N VAL A 78 6.78 2.60 -8.47
CA VAL A 78 7.61 1.39 -8.55
C VAL A 78 8.76 1.69 -9.50
N GLU A 79 9.99 1.52 -9.02
CA GLU A 79 11.21 1.77 -9.78
C GLU A 79 12.06 0.51 -9.81
N GLU A 80 12.68 0.25 -10.96
CA GLU A 80 13.70 -0.78 -11.08
C GLU A 80 14.99 -0.33 -10.39
N SER A 81 15.84 -1.30 -10.05
CA SER A 81 17.17 -0.98 -9.55
C SER A 81 18.01 -0.36 -10.65
N ASP A 82 18.87 0.59 -10.29
CA ASP A 82 19.83 1.15 -11.24
C ASP A 82 20.75 0.03 -11.77
N GLU A 83 21.27 0.20 -12.99
CA GLU A 83 22.20 -0.77 -13.60
C GLU A 83 23.39 -1.05 -12.67
N GLY A 84 23.62 -2.34 -12.40
CA GLY A 84 24.69 -2.80 -11.51
C GLY A 84 24.46 -2.57 -10.02
N LYS A 85 23.27 -2.12 -9.59
CA LYS A 85 22.92 -1.91 -8.18
C LYS A 85 21.72 -2.75 -7.77
N CYS A 86 21.52 -2.87 -6.46
CA CYS A 86 20.35 -3.53 -5.85
C CYS A 86 19.29 -2.52 -5.36
N TYR A 87 19.39 -1.25 -5.77
CA TYR A 87 18.49 -0.18 -5.36
C TYR A 87 18.34 0.85 -6.48
N SER A 88 17.23 1.60 -6.44
CA SER A 88 17.00 2.78 -7.28
C SER A 88 17.56 4.03 -6.60
N SER A 89 18.31 4.87 -7.30
CA SER A 89 18.76 6.15 -6.73
C SER A 89 17.63 7.17 -6.52
N LYS A 90 16.46 6.93 -7.13
CA LYS A 90 15.28 7.81 -7.03
C LYS A 90 14.46 7.57 -5.76
N ILE A 91 14.37 6.34 -5.27
CA ILE A 91 13.59 5.96 -4.08
C ILE A 91 14.55 5.46 -3.00
N ARG A 92 14.86 6.32 -2.03
CA ARG A 92 15.78 6.01 -0.93
C ARG A 92 15.46 6.78 0.34
N HIS A 93 15.73 6.15 1.49
CA HIS A 93 15.70 6.84 2.78
C HIS A 93 16.99 7.63 2.98
N LEU A 94 16.86 8.88 3.42
CA LEU A 94 17.98 9.74 3.74
C LEU A 94 18.12 9.87 5.25
N GLU A 95 19.22 9.35 5.78
CA GLU A 95 19.52 9.40 7.21
C GLU A 95 20.68 10.36 7.49
N LYS A 96 20.51 11.26 8.45
CA LYS A 96 21.58 12.15 8.95
C LYS A 96 22.10 11.67 10.29
N ALA A 97 23.42 11.60 10.47
CA ALA A 97 24.06 11.24 11.74
C ALA A 97 25.03 12.34 12.16
N GLU A 98 25.15 12.56 13.47
CA GLU A 98 26.14 13.46 14.04
C GLU A 98 27.44 12.72 14.31
N VAL A 99 28.59 13.37 14.07
CA VAL A 99 29.90 12.73 14.26
C VAL A 99 30.14 12.30 15.71
N THR A 100 29.56 13.03 16.67
CA THR A 100 29.74 12.79 18.11
C THR A 100 28.79 11.76 18.70
N HIS A 101 27.78 11.30 17.96
CA HIS A 101 26.72 10.44 18.49
C HIS A 101 26.54 9.17 17.66
N SER A 102 26.36 8.04 18.34
CA SER A 102 25.98 6.79 17.69
C SER A 102 24.57 6.88 17.11
N LYS A 103 24.37 6.39 15.88
CA LYS A 103 23.06 6.29 15.26
C LYS A 103 22.74 4.85 14.88
N MET A 104 21.56 4.39 15.28
CA MET A 104 20.99 3.13 14.82
C MET A 104 20.17 3.37 13.56
N ILE A 105 20.41 2.58 12.51
CA ILE A 105 19.62 2.59 11.28
C ILE A 105 18.78 1.32 11.29
N THR A 106 17.47 1.49 11.17
CA THR A 106 16.51 0.38 11.10
C THR A 106 15.99 0.25 9.68
N CYS A 107 15.57 -0.95 9.29
CA CYS A 107 14.85 -1.16 8.05
C CYS A 107 13.39 -0.70 8.27
N PRO A 108 12.94 0.40 7.65
CA PRO A 108 11.57 0.90 7.84
C PRO A 108 10.58 0.09 7.00
N ASP A 109 9.30 0.20 7.34
CA ASP A 109 8.17 -0.25 6.50
C ASP A 109 8.17 -1.76 6.19
N ILE A 110 8.64 -2.59 7.13
CA ILE A 110 8.68 -4.07 7.01
C ILE A 110 7.73 -4.78 7.98
N GLU A 111 6.95 -4.06 8.76
CA GLU A 111 6.13 -4.60 9.84
C GLU A 111 5.05 -5.55 9.33
N ASP A 112 4.53 -5.27 8.14
CA ASP A 112 3.46 -6.01 7.49
C ASP A 112 3.97 -7.17 6.59
N TYR A 113 5.30 -7.30 6.43
CA TYR A 113 5.90 -8.36 5.62
C TYR A 113 5.93 -9.69 6.39
N LEU A 114 5.11 -10.64 5.95
CA LEU A 114 5.15 -12.02 6.42
C LEU A 114 5.95 -12.88 5.44
N ALA A 115 7.15 -13.28 5.86
CA ALA A 115 7.96 -14.18 5.07
C ALA A 115 7.22 -15.52 4.84
N PRO A 116 7.34 -16.16 3.65
CA PRO A 116 6.59 -17.36 3.30
C PRO A 116 6.70 -18.51 4.33
N TYR A 117 7.86 -18.62 5.00
CA TYR A 117 8.14 -19.64 6.01
C TYR A 117 7.51 -19.36 7.39
N LYS A 118 6.86 -18.21 7.59
CA LYS A 118 6.10 -17.86 8.80
C LYS A 118 4.59 -17.83 8.56
N GLN A 119 4.11 -18.20 7.37
CA GLN A 119 2.68 -18.36 7.15
C GLN A 119 2.16 -19.45 8.11
N PRO A 120 1.08 -19.18 8.87
CA PRO A 120 0.49 -20.22 9.70
C PRO A 120 0.12 -21.40 8.79
N GLN A 121 0.53 -22.61 9.17
CA GLN A 121 0.09 -23.82 8.50
C GLN A 121 -1.44 -23.78 8.48
N MET A 122 -2.03 -23.62 7.29
CA MET A 122 -3.46 -23.82 7.09
C MET A 122 -3.73 -25.27 7.48
N THR A 123 -4.17 -25.47 8.72
CA THR A 123 -4.67 -26.76 9.19
C THR A 123 -6.04 -26.90 8.56
N LEU A 124 -6.10 -27.67 7.47
CA LEU A 124 -7.37 -28.16 6.95
C LEU A 124 -7.96 -29.05 8.04
N VAL A 125 -9.03 -28.59 8.67
CA VAL A 125 -9.94 -29.39 9.50
C VAL A 125 -11.11 -29.81 8.63
#